data_AF-A0A134CDH1-F1
#
_entry.id   AF-A0A134CDH1-F1
#
_cell.length_a   1.000
_cell.length_b   1.000
_cell.length_c   1.000
_cell.angle_alpha   90.00
_cell.angle_beta   90.00
_cell.angle_gamma   90.00
#
_symmetry.space_group_name_H-M   'P 1'
#
loop_
_entity.id
_entity.type
_entity.pdbx_description
1 polymer ?
#
loop_
_entity_poly.entity_id
_entity_poly.type
_entity_poly.pdbx_seq_one_letter_code
_entity_poly.pdbx_strand_id
1 'polypeptide(L)'
;MQMIDLSGIKDFHAGRFILFWLVATVVAIIVAYSIDPRKKLIWFRQRSDNGFMVRRGWFGNFSLLGVPRTKEGFAITVGIFVVAGLIWALLVHILLPIFGYQL
;
A
#
# COMPACT_ATOMS: atom_id res chain seq x y z
N MET A 1 10.98 36.62 -7.09
CA MET A 1 10.82 35.28 -6.46
C MET A 1 11.99 34.44 -6.91
N GLN A 2 12.92 34.10 -6.00
CA GLN A 2 13.98 33.13 -6.32
C GLN A 2 13.33 31.75 -6.46
N MET A 3 13.41 31.16 -7.65
CA MET A 3 13.01 29.77 -7.83
C MET A 3 14.06 28.89 -7.15
N ILE A 4 13.60 28.06 -6.21
CA ILE A 4 14.45 27.08 -5.54
C ILE A 4 14.87 26.07 -6.61
N ASP A 5 16.17 26.01 -6.89
CA ASP A 5 16.75 25.04 -7.81
C ASP A 5 16.79 23.66 -7.13
N LEU A 6 15.86 22.79 -7.54
CA LEU A 6 15.69 21.43 -7.01
C LEU A 6 16.44 20.39 -7.87
N SER A 7 17.14 20.80 -8.93
CA SER A 7 17.75 19.90 -9.92
C SER A 7 18.88 19.01 -9.36
N GLY A 8 19.47 19.39 -8.22
CA GLY A 8 20.49 18.62 -7.51
C GLY A 8 19.94 17.61 -6.49
N ILE A 9 18.63 17.62 -6.21
CA ILE A 9 18.05 16.76 -5.17
C ILE A 9 17.71 15.40 -5.77
N LYS A 10 18.62 14.44 -5.59
CA LYS A 10 18.30 13.02 -5.79
C LYS A 10 17.57 12.53 -4.54
N ASP A 11 16.24 12.62 -4.53
CA ASP A 11 15.40 12.11 -3.44
C ASP A 11 15.28 10.58 -3.47
N PHE A 12 16.42 9.90 -3.25
CA PHE A 12 16.49 8.46 -3.07
C PHE A 12 15.53 7.97 -1.98
N HIS A 13 15.37 8.76 -0.91
CA HIS A 13 14.39 8.50 0.14
C HIS A 13 12.94 8.57 -0.34
N ALA A 14 12.58 9.52 -1.21
CA ALA A 14 11.24 9.58 -1.78
C ALA A 14 10.98 8.43 -2.77
N GLY A 15 11.99 8.06 -3.57
CA GLY A 15 11.92 6.90 -4.47
C GLY A 15 11.66 5.60 -3.71
N ARG A 16 12.41 5.37 -2.62
CA ARG A 16 12.21 4.24 -1.71
C ARG A 16 10.81 4.23 -1.10
N PHE A 17 10.33 5.39 -0.66
CA PHE A 17 8.99 5.54 -0.08
C PHE A 17 7.90 5.23 -1.11
N ILE A 18 7.98 5.78 -2.31
CA ILE A 18 7.03 5.51 -3.40
C ILE A 18 7.05 4.02 -3.79
N LEU A 19 8.24 3.41 -3.86
CA LEU A 19 8.37 1.98 -4.14
C LEU A 19 7.69 1.13 -3.06
N PHE A 20 7.83 1.49 -1.78
CA PHE A 20 7.13 0.80 -0.70
C PHE A 20 5.61 0.84 -0.89
N TRP A 21 5.05 2.01 -1.18
CA TRP A 21 3.61 2.15 -1.41
C TRP A 21 3.12 1.39 -2.64
N LEU A 22 3.94 1.31 -3.69
CA LEU A 22 3.65 0.50 -4.87
C LEU A 22 3.61 -0.99 -4.51
N VAL A 23 4.63 -1.49 -3.80
CA VAL A 23 4.66 -2.89 -3.32
C VAL A 23 3.47 -3.17 -2.41
N ALA A 24 3.20 -2.30 -1.43
CA ALA A 24 2.08 -2.44 -0.51
C ALA A 24 0.73 -2.47 -1.23
N THR A 25 0.55 -1.66 -2.27
CA THR A 25 -0.66 -1.68 -3.10
C THR A 25 -0.83 -3.01 -3.83
N VAL A 26 0.24 -3.53 -4.44
CA VAL A 26 0.20 -4.85 -5.12
C VAL A 26 -0.12 -5.97 -4.13
N VAL A 27 0.55 -6.01 -2.98
CA VAL A 27 0.28 -7.00 -1.93
C VAL A 27 -1.16 -6.89 -1.42
N ALA A 28 -1.65 -5.68 -1.15
CA ALA A 28 -3.01 -5.45 -0.70
C ALA A 28 -4.05 -5.92 -1.73
N ILE A 29 -3.80 -5.71 -3.03
CA ILE A 29 -4.66 -6.21 -4.11
C ILE A 29 -4.68 -7.74 -4.11
N ILE A 30 -3.52 -8.39 -4.07
CA ILE A 30 -3.42 -9.86 -4.06
C ILE A 30 -4.17 -10.43 -2.85
N VAL A 31 -3.96 -9.86 -1.66
CA VAL A 31 -4.66 -10.27 -0.43
C VAL A 31 -6.16 -10.01 -0.52
N ALA A 32 -6.58 -8.90 -1.12
CA ALA A 32 -7.99 -8.63 -1.33
C ALA A 32 -8.64 -9.66 -2.27
N TYR A 33 -7.94 -10.11 -3.31
CA TYR A 33 -8.44 -11.16 -4.22
C TYR A 33 -8.42 -12.56 -3.60
N SER A 34 -7.52 -12.85 -2.67
CA SER A 34 -7.42 -14.17 -2.03
C SER A 34 -8.47 -14.41 -0.94
N ILE A 35 -9.08 -13.35 -0.40
CA ILE A 35 -10.05 -13.45 0.68
C ILE A 35 -11.48 -13.34 0.13
N ASP A 36 -12.33 -14.27 0.58
CA ASP A 36 -13.76 -14.29 0.27
C ASP A 36 -14.47 -12.97 0.67
N PRO A 37 -15.26 -12.35 -0.23
CA PRO A 37 -15.99 -11.11 0.05
C PRO A 37 -16.81 -11.11 1.33
N ARG A 38 -17.43 -12.25 1.70
CA ARG A 38 -18.26 -12.32 2.92
C ARG A 38 -17.45 -12.12 4.19
N LYS A 39 -16.26 -12.72 4.25
CA LYS A 39 -15.34 -12.57 5.38
C LYS A 39 -14.84 -11.13 5.47
N LYS A 40 -14.54 -10.49 4.33
CA LYS A 40 -14.13 -9.08 4.29
C LYS A 40 -15.19 -8.13 4.85
N LEU A 41 -16.48 -8.38 4.58
CA LEU A 41 -17.57 -7.57 5.12
C LEU A 41 -17.76 -7.73 6.64
N ILE A 42 -17.40 -8.89 7.20
CA ILE A 42 -17.43 -9.14 8.65
C ILE A 42 -16.21 -8.49 9.33
N TRP A 43 -15.03 -8.69 8.75
CA TRP A 43 -13.75 -8.28 9.33
C TRP A 43 -13.47 -6.79 9.18
N PHE A 44 -14.00 -6.16 8.13
CA PHE A 44 -13.77 -4.76 7.82
C PHE A 44 -15.07 -3.98 7.73
N ARG A 45 -15.15 -2.91 8.51
CA ARG A 45 -16.24 -1.94 8.43
C ARG A 45 -16.13 -1.18 7.10
N GLN A 46 -17.15 -1.33 6.27
CA GLN A 46 -17.33 -0.49 5.09
C GLN A 46 -17.79 0.91 5.54
N ARG A 47 -17.29 1.96 4.89
CA ARG A 47 -17.75 3.32 5.17
C ARG A 47 -19.12 3.49 4.49
N SER A 48 -20.10 4.02 5.23
CA SER A 48 -21.47 4.20 4.75
C SER A 48 -21.71 5.57 4.10
N ASP A 49 -20.77 6.51 4.22
CA ASP A 49 -21.00 7.90 3.84
C ASP A 49 -20.35 8.25 2.49
N ASN A 50 -21.16 8.78 1.57
CA ASN A 50 -20.87 8.94 0.14
C ASN A 50 -20.79 10.42 -0.28
N GLY A 51 -20.10 11.26 0.49
CA GLY A 51 -19.75 12.61 0.04
C GLY A 51 -18.79 12.59 -1.17
N PHE A 52 -18.77 13.65 -1.98
CA PHE A 52 -17.93 13.76 -3.19
C PHE A 52 -16.43 13.50 -2.93
N MET A 53 -15.89 13.94 -1.79
CA MET A 53 -14.50 13.68 -1.35
C MET A 53 -14.28 12.32 -0.68
N VAL A 54 -15.33 11.56 -0.39
CA VAL A 54 -15.30 10.28 0.35
C VAL A 54 -15.80 9.10 -0.50
N ARG A 55 -16.20 9.37 -1.74
CA ARG A 55 -16.64 8.35 -2.70
C ARG A 55 -15.48 7.41 -3.00
N ARG A 56 -15.69 6.11 -2.76
CA ARG A 56 -14.69 5.10 -3.10
C ARG A 56 -14.47 5.11 -4.61
N GLY A 57 -13.24 5.37 -5.04
CA GLY A 57 -12.80 5.09 -6.39
C GLY A 57 -12.92 3.59 -6.68
N TRP A 58 -12.74 3.21 -7.94
CA TRP A 58 -12.84 1.84 -8.42
C TRP A 58 -12.21 0.83 -7.44
N PHE A 59 -10.93 1.01 -7.08
CA PHE A 59 -10.20 0.15 -6.13
C PHE A 59 -10.83 -0.01 -4.74
N GLY A 60 -11.49 1.01 -4.21
CA GLY A 60 -12.10 0.97 -2.87
C GLY A 60 -13.38 0.12 -2.82
N ASN A 61 -14.11 0.01 -3.94
CA ASN A 61 -15.28 -0.87 -4.04
C ASN A 61 -14.89 -2.33 -4.29
N PHE A 62 -13.77 -2.57 -4.98
CA PHE A 62 -13.28 -3.93 -5.27
C PHE A 62 -12.56 -4.58 -4.08
N SER A 63 -11.73 -3.84 -3.32
CA SER A 63 -10.94 -4.48 -2.28
C SER A 63 -11.79 -4.96 -1.10
N LEU A 64 -12.89 -4.25 -0.78
CA LEU A 64 -13.68 -4.41 0.45
C LEU A 64 -12.85 -4.37 1.75
N LEU A 65 -11.57 -4.00 1.66
CA LEU A 65 -10.69 -3.77 2.81
C LEU A 65 -10.98 -2.35 3.29
N GLY A 66 -11.83 -2.25 4.30
CA GLY A 66 -12.19 -1.01 4.98
C GLY A 66 -11.38 -0.79 6.26
N VAL A 67 -12.01 -0.20 7.27
CA VAL A 67 -11.39 -0.10 8.60
C VAL A 67 -11.52 -1.46 9.30
N PRO A 68 -10.43 -2.09 9.78
CA PRO A 68 -10.51 -3.36 10.47
C PRO A 68 -11.37 -3.23 11.74
N ARG A 69 -12.31 -4.15 11.93
CA ARG A 69 -13.25 -4.18 13.06
C ARG A 69 -13.06 -5.42 13.94
N THR A 70 -12.47 -6.48 13.39
CA THR A 70 -12.22 -7.74 14.10
C THR A 70 -10.72 -8.03 14.21
N LYS A 71 -10.34 -8.96 15.08
CA LYS A 71 -8.93 -9.39 15.26
C LYS A 71 -8.33 -9.89 13.95
N GLU A 72 -9.11 -10.59 13.14
CA GLU A 72 -8.73 -11.09 11.82
C GLU A 72 -8.50 -9.95 10.84
N GLY A 73 -9.36 -8.92 10.84
CA GLY A 73 -9.17 -7.73 10.02
C GLY A 73 -7.87 -6.98 10.36
N PHE A 74 -7.55 -6.87 11.66
CA PHE A 74 -6.26 -6.35 12.10
C PHE A 74 -5.10 -7.24 11.67
N ALA A 75 -5.20 -8.56 11.85
CA ALA A 75 -4.16 -9.51 11.45
C ALA A 75 -3.87 -9.44 9.94
N ILE A 76 -4.91 -9.29 9.10
CA ILE A 76 -4.75 -9.12 7.65
C ILE A 76 -4.06 -7.80 7.34
N THR A 77 -4.47 -6.71 7.98
CA THR A 77 -3.87 -5.38 7.75
C THR A 77 -2.39 -5.38 8.12
N VAL A 78 -2.05 -5.92 9.30
CA VAL A 78 -0.67 -6.07 9.76
C VAL A 78 0.11 -7.00 8.81
N GLY A 79 -0.48 -8.12 8.42
CA GLY A 79 0.13 -9.07 7.49
C GLY A 79 0.48 -8.44 6.15
N ILE A 80 -0.40 -7.61 5.58
CA ILE A 80 -0.13 -6.86 4.34
C ILE A 80 1.11 -5.97 4.51
N PHE A 81 1.20 -5.19 5.59
CA PHE A 81 2.34 -4.30 5.82
C PHE A 81 3.63 -5.05 6.10
N VAL A 82 3.59 -6.15 6.85
CA VAL A 82 4.76 -6.99 7.12
C VAL A 82 5.29 -7.60 5.82
N VAL A 83 4.41 -8.24 5.04
CA VAL A 83 4.80 -8.87 3.76
C VAL A 83 5.29 -7.82 2.77
N ALA A 84 4.62 -6.67 2.65
CA ALA A 84 5.06 -5.58 1.80
C ALA A 84 6.42 -5.02 2.24
N GLY A 85 6.65 -4.87 3.55
CA GLY A 85 7.93 -4.43 4.10
C GLY A 85 9.07 -5.39 3.79
N LEU A 86 8.84 -6.70 3.91
CA LEU A 86 9.84 -7.73 3.57
C LEU A 86 10.19 -7.71 2.07
N ILE A 87 9.17 -7.65 1.20
CA ILE A 87 9.38 -7.59 -0.26
C ILE A 87 10.12 -6.30 -0.63
N TRP A 88 9.71 -5.17 -0.07
CA TRP A 88 10.36 -3.88 -0.29
C TRP A 88 11.83 -3.89 0.18
N ALA A 89 12.11 -4.43 1.38
CA ALA A 89 13.47 -4.51 1.91
C ALA A 89 14.36 -5.38 1.01
N LEU A 90 13.83 -6.51 0.52
CA LEU A 90 14.53 -7.37 -0.43
C LEU A 90 14.80 -6.64 -1.76
N LEU A 91 13.84 -5.88 -2.26
CA LEU A 91 14.02 -5.08 -3.48
C LEU A 91 15.11 -4.01 -3.31
N VAL A 92 15.04 -3.22 -2.25
CA VAL A 92 15.92 -2.06 -2.03
C VAL A 92 17.34 -2.48 -1.64
N HIS A 93 17.49 -3.50 -0.80
CA HIS A 93 18.80 -3.85 -0.25
C HIS A 93 19.51 -4.98 -0.99
N ILE A 94 18.79 -5.78 -1.79
CA ILE A 94 19.37 -6.94 -2.48
C ILE A 94 19.19 -6.81 -3.99
N LEU A 95 17.96 -6.81 -4.50
CA LEU A 95 17.74 -6.90 -5.95
C LEU A 95 18.20 -5.66 -6.71
N LEU A 96 17.75 -4.47 -6.34
CA LEU A 96 18.11 -3.24 -7.05
C LEU A 96 19.64 -3.00 -7.07
N PRO A 97 20.37 -3.19 -5.94
CA PRO A 97 21.83 -3.11 -5.94
C PRO A 97 22.52 -4.13 -6.86
N ILE A 98 22.02 -5.36 -6.96
CA ILE A 98 22.56 -6.39 -7.88
C ILE A 98 22.48 -5.93 -9.34
N PHE A 99 21.41 -5.23 -9.70
CA PHE A 99 21.21 -4.69 -11.05
C PHE A 99 21.85 -3.30 -11.27
N GLY A 100 22.66 -2.81 -10.32
CA GLY A 100 23.34 -1.52 -10.41
C GLY A 100 22.45 -0.31 -10.11
N TYR A 101 21.20 -0.51 -9.66
CA TYR A 101 20.31 0.56 -9.22
C TYR A 101 20.53 0.83 -7.73
N GLN A 102 21.16 1.96 -7.41
CA GLN A 102 21.28 2.44 -6.04
C GLN A 102 20.12 3.38 -5.74
N LEU A 103 18.98 2.81 -5.34
CA LEU A 103 17.84 3.56 -4.84
C LEU A 103 17.95 3.78 -3.34
#